data_AF-A0A965RHI9-F1
#
_entry.id   AF-A0A965RHI9-F1
#
_cell.length_a   1.000
_cell.length_b   1.000
_cell.length_c   1.000
_cell.angle_alpha   90.00
_cell.angle_beta   90.00
_cell.angle_gamma   90.00
#
_symmetry.space_group_name_H-M   'P 1'
#
loop_
_entity.id
_entity.type
_entity.pdbx_description
1 polymer ?
#
loop_
_entity_poly.entity_id
_entity_poly.type
_entity_poly.pdbx_seq_one_letter_code
_entity_poly.pdbx_strand_id
1 'polypeptide(L)'
;MAAGMLCVTASAEATLWGGRPELGIEYEHEKMADNVSHGNSITLIPSLSFKTGPIHRIDLMLEGERDKEVSSGVTSFSNLYKVAVRVRKNVPLHGDLGMYFRGLVGHAQSDSEKYFY
;
A
#
# COMPACT_ATOMS: atom_id res chain seq x y z
N MET A 1 -12.28 -10.22 -14.76
CA MET A 1 -11.22 -9.27 -14.36
C MET A 1 -10.07 -10.09 -13.81
N ALA A 2 -8.84 -9.71 -14.13
CA ALA A 2 -7.64 -10.38 -13.62
C ALA A 2 -6.78 -9.31 -12.95
N ALA A 3 -6.39 -9.56 -11.69
CA ALA A 3 -5.50 -8.71 -10.92
C ALA A 3 -4.22 -9.51 -10.62
N GLY A 4 -3.07 -8.91 -10.89
CA GLY A 4 -1.77 -9.45 -10.53
C GLY A 4 -1.10 -8.55 -9.51
N MET A 5 -0.58 -9.12 -8.43
CA MET A 5 0.16 -8.40 -7.41
C MET A 5 1.54 -9.03 -7.22
N LEU A 6 2.58 -8.20 -7.29
CA LEU A 6 3.95 -8.56 -6.94
C LEU A 6 4.35 -7.77 -5.70
N CYS A 7 4.74 -8.47 -4.64
CA CYS A 7 5.25 -7.85 -3.41
C CYS A 7 6.68 -8.33 -3.15
N VAL A 8 7.60 -7.39 -2.93
CA VAL A 8 8.99 -7.65 -2.53
C VAL A 8 9.26 -6.92 -1.24
N THR A 9 9.88 -7.60 -0.27
CA THR A 9 10.23 -7.01 1.02
C THR A 9 11.70 -7.24 1.35
N ALA A 10 12.38 -6.21 1.82
CA ALA A 10 13.71 -6.29 2.41
C ALA A 10 13.67 -5.83 3.87
N SER A 11 14.54 -6.39 4.72
CA SER A 11 14.67 -5.98 6.12
C SER A 11 16.13 -5.76 6.48
N ALA A 12 16.42 -4.69 7.22
CA ALA A 12 17.74 -4.48 7.79
C ALA A 12 17.95 -5.38 9.02
N GLU A 13 19.19 -5.80 9.27
CA GLU A 13 19.55 -6.51 10.50
C GLU A 13 19.63 -5.54 11.70
N ALA A 14 20.16 -4.34 11.45
CA ALA A 14 20.28 -3.30 12.46
C ALA A 14 18.91 -2.74 12.88
N THR A 15 18.82 -2.25 14.11
CA THR A 15 17.63 -1.56 14.60
C THR A 15 17.77 -0.05 14.52
N LEU A 16 16.66 0.64 14.24
CA LEU A 16 16.53 2.09 14.27
C LEU A 16 15.38 2.43 15.24
N TRP A 17 15.67 3.25 16.25
CA TRP A 17 14.70 3.63 17.29
C TRP A 17 14.00 2.45 17.97
N GLY A 18 14.70 1.31 18.10
CA GLY A 18 14.15 0.08 18.70
C GLY A 18 13.26 -0.75 17.76
N GLY A 19 13.00 -0.28 16.53
CA GLY A 19 12.33 -1.03 15.47
C GLY A 19 13.33 -1.56 14.44
N ARG A 20 12.96 -2.61 13.73
CA ARG A 20 13.69 -3.13 12.58
C ARG A 20 13.20 -2.42 11.31
N PRO A 21 14.05 -1.69 10.58
CA PRO A 21 13.71 -1.14 9.28
C PRO A 21 13.36 -2.23 8.27
N GLU A 22 12.28 -2.01 7.53
CA GLU A 22 11.83 -2.85 6.43
C GLU A 22 11.44 -1.96 5.25
N LEU A 23 11.64 -2.44 4.03
CA LEU A 23 11.19 -1.79 2.81
C LEU A 23 10.35 -2.78 2.02
N GLY A 24 9.07 -2.45 1.84
CA GLY A 24 8.19 -3.13 0.89
C GLY A 24 8.10 -2.38 -0.44
N ILE A 25 7.98 -3.12 -1.52
CA ILE A 25 7.58 -2.62 -2.84
C ILE A 25 6.44 -3.51 -3.32
N GLU A 26 5.31 -2.90 -3.65
CA GLU A 26 4.15 -3.57 -4.20
C GLU A 26 3.90 -3.02 -5.60
N TYR A 27 3.67 -3.91 -6.56
CA TYR A 27 3.20 -3.57 -7.89
C TYR A 27 1.88 -4.30 -8.14
N GLU A 28 0.86 -3.55 -8.56
CA GLU A 28 -0.44 -4.09 -8.91
C GLU A 28 -0.76 -3.81 -10.38
N HIS A 29 -1.35 -4.79 -11.05
CA HIS A 29 -1.89 -4.66 -12.40
C HIS A 29 -3.31 -5.19 -12.41
N GLU A 30 -4.28 -4.34 -12.77
CA GLU A 30 -5.68 -4.71 -12.89
C GLU A 30 -6.15 -4.59 -14.34
N LYS A 31 -6.72 -5.66 -14.89
CA LYS A 31 -7.32 -5.67 -16.22
C LYS A 31 -8.84 -5.49 -16.15
N MET A 32 -9.34 -4.47 -16.84
CA MET A 32 -10.77 -4.15 -16.94
C MET A 32 -11.54 -5.14 -17.85
N ALA A 33 -12.86 -5.08 -17.80
CA ALA A 33 -13.74 -5.98 -18.54
C ALA A 33 -13.62 -5.88 -20.08
N ASP A 34 -13.25 -4.70 -20.59
CA ASP A 34 -13.07 -4.44 -22.03
C ASP A 34 -11.79 -5.08 -22.61
N ASN A 35 -10.96 -5.69 -21.76
CA ASN A 35 -9.67 -6.29 -22.08
C ASN A 35 -8.58 -5.35 -22.63
N VAL A 36 -8.85 -4.05 -22.75
CA VAL A 36 -7.93 -3.04 -23.32
C VAL A 36 -7.54 -1.99 -22.28
N SER A 37 -8.48 -1.64 -21.40
CA SER A 37 -8.29 -0.78 -20.26
C SER A 37 -7.63 -1.54 -19.12
N HIS A 38 -6.76 -0.85 -18.37
CA HIS A 38 -6.05 -1.42 -17.25
C HIS A 38 -5.56 -0.34 -16.29
N GLY A 39 -5.47 -0.70 -15.01
CA GLY A 39 -4.81 0.08 -13.97
C GLY A 39 -3.45 -0.52 -13.63
N ASN A 40 -2.48 0.33 -13.33
CA ASN A 40 -1.22 -0.08 -12.72
C ASN A 40 -0.97 0.75 -11.48
N SER A 41 -0.57 0.13 -10.38
CA SER A 41 -0.11 0.82 -9.18
C SER A 41 1.30 0.37 -8.79
N ILE A 42 2.05 1.30 -8.21
CA ILE A 42 3.29 1.00 -7.52
C ILE A 42 3.26 1.66 -6.15
N THR A 43 3.55 0.88 -5.12
CA THR A 43 3.55 1.34 -3.73
C THR A 43 4.90 1.04 -3.09
N LEU A 44 5.55 2.09 -2.57
CA LEU A 44 6.75 1.99 -1.74
C LEU A 44 6.35 2.08 -0.27
N ILE A 45 6.85 1.13 0.53
CA ILE A 45 6.44 0.93 1.93
C ILE A 45 7.67 0.86 2.86
N PRO A 46 8.42 1.96 3.06
CA PRO A 46 9.36 2.05 4.17
C PRO A 46 8.63 1.88 5.50
N SER A 47 9.13 0.98 6.34
CA SER A 47 8.47 0.54 7.56
C SER A 47 9.45 0.41 8.73
N LEU A 48 8.94 0.52 9.94
CA LEU A 48 9.61 0.10 11.18
C LEU A 48 8.76 -0.97 11.87
N SER A 49 9.35 -2.15 12.09
CA SER A 49 8.72 -3.29 12.77
C SER A 49 9.31 -3.48 14.16
N PHE A 50 8.47 -3.45 15.20
CA PHE A 50 8.86 -3.55 16.60
C PHE A 50 8.45 -4.89 17.19
N LYS A 51 9.33 -5.51 18.00
CA LYS A 51 9.02 -6.79 18.68
C LYS A 51 8.06 -6.62 19.85
N THR A 52 8.10 -5.46 20.52
CA THR A 52 7.31 -5.16 21.72
C THR A 52 6.91 -3.69 21.72
N GLY A 53 5.97 -3.31 22.59
CA GLY A 53 5.54 -1.92 22.77
C GLY A 53 4.09 -1.66 22.33
N PRO A 54 3.63 -0.39 22.42
CA PRO A 54 2.25 0.00 22.10
C PRO A 54 1.94 -0.08 20.60
N ILE A 55 2.94 -0.09 19.72
CA ILE A 55 2.79 -0.26 18.28
C ILE A 55 3.79 -1.34 17.84
N HIS A 56 3.37 -2.21 16.93
CA HIS A 56 4.22 -3.28 16.39
C HIS A 56 4.73 -2.99 14.99
N ARG A 57 4.06 -2.12 14.24
CA ARG A 57 4.54 -1.71 12.93
C ARG A 57 4.02 -0.32 12.57
N ILE A 58 4.89 0.46 11.93
CA ILE A 58 4.57 1.74 11.32
C ILE A 58 5.03 1.66 9.88
N ASP A 59 4.14 1.93 8.94
CA ASP A 59 4.42 2.01 7.51
C ASP A 59 4.20 3.45 7.05
N LEU A 60 5.10 3.96 6.23
CA LEU A 60 4.82 5.09 5.34
C LEU A 60 4.58 4.50 3.96
N MET A 61 3.40 4.76 3.40
CA MET A 61 2.99 4.27 2.09
C MET A 61 3.03 5.43 1.09
N LEU A 62 3.77 5.24 0.00
CA LEU A 62 3.85 6.17 -1.12
C LEU A 62 3.39 5.42 -2.36
N GLU A 63 2.28 5.83 -2.93
CA GLU A 63 1.63 5.12 -4.03
C GLU A 63 1.42 6.03 -5.23
N GLY A 64 1.70 5.47 -6.41
CA GLY A 64 1.36 6.09 -7.69
C GLY A 64 0.57 5.09 -8.52
N GLU A 65 -0.63 5.51 -8.91
CA GLU A 65 -1.54 4.77 -9.77
C GLU A 65 -1.63 5.46 -11.13
N ARG A 66 -1.73 4.64 -12.18
CA ARG A 66 -2.01 5.09 -13.54
C ARG A 66 -3.04 4.18 -14.17
N ASP A 67 -4.18 4.76 -14.50
CA ASP A 67 -5.22 4.08 -15.26
C ASP A 67 -5.15 4.45 -16.73
N LYS A 68 -5.38 3.45 -17.55
CA LYS A 68 -5.65 3.59 -18.97
C LYS A 68 -7.08 3.15 -19.22
N GLU A 69 -7.89 4.04 -19.74
CA GLU A 69 -9.25 3.75 -20.17
C GLU A 69 -9.37 3.89 -21.68
N VAL A 70 -10.14 2.99 -22.31
CA VAL A 70 -10.46 3.02 -23.73
C VAL A 70 -11.97 2.96 -23.89
N SER A 71 -12.55 4.07 -24.35
CA SER A 71 -13.99 4.18 -24.61
C SER A 71 -14.22 4.73 -26.01
N SER A 72 -15.04 4.05 -26.82
CA SER A 72 -15.41 4.48 -28.17
C SER A 72 -14.21 4.83 -29.09
N GLY A 73 -13.09 4.13 -28.92
CA GLY A 73 -11.85 4.37 -29.68
C GLY A 73 -10.97 5.51 -29.16
N VAL A 74 -11.38 6.21 -28.11
CA VAL A 74 -10.58 7.23 -27.41
C VAL A 74 -9.84 6.59 -26.25
N THR A 75 -8.53 6.85 -26.15
CA THR A 75 -7.71 6.43 -25.00
C THR A 75 -7.50 7.61 -24.06
N SER A 76 -7.86 7.45 -22.80
CA SER A 76 -7.60 8.40 -21.71
C SER A 76 -6.63 7.80 -20.70
N PHE A 77 -5.89 8.68 -20.03
CA PHE A 77 -5.03 8.32 -18.92
C PHE A 77 -5.35 9.21 -17.73
N SER A 78 -5.40 8.63 -16.54
CA SER A 78 -5.47 9.33 -15.27
C SER A 78 -4.32 8.87 -14.38
N ASN A 79 -3.87 9.76 -13.49
CA ASN A 79 -2.89 9.42 -12.46
C ASN A 79 -3.46 9.79 -11.09
N LEU A 80 -3.20 8.96 -10.10
CA LEU A 80 -3.56 9.20 -8.70
C LEU A 80 -2.33 8.95 -7.83
N TYR A 81 -1.98 9.93 -7.00
CA TYR A 81 -0.86 9.83 -6.06
C TYR A 81 -1.39 9.81 -4.64
N LYS A 82 -0.89 8.88 -3.81
CA LYS A 82 -1.32 8.72 -2.42
C LYS A 82 -0.12 8.71 -1.49
N VAL A 83 -0.28 9.36 -0.34
CA VAL A 83 0.64 9.26 0.80
C VAL A 83 -0.16 8.90 2.03
N ALA A 84 0.27 7.86 2.74
CA ALA A 84 -0.43 7.42 3.94
C ALA A 84 0.53 6.91 5.02
N VAL A 85 0.09 7.02 6.26
CA VAL A 85 0.75 6.40 7.41
C VAL A 85 -0.16 5.31 7.94
N ARG A 86 0.38 4.10 8.06
CA ARG A 86 -0.32 2.93 8.59
C ARG A 86 0.33 2.48 9.87
N VAL A 87 -0.46 2.25 10.91
CA VAL A 87 0.02 1.72 12.18
C VAL A 87 -0.67 0.41 12.48
N ARG A 88 0.08 -0.56 13.01
CA ARG A 88 -0.45 -1.87 13.40
C ARG A 88 -0.06 -2.22 14.82
N LYS A 89 -1.03 -2.72 15.59
CA LYS A 89 -0.84 -3.34 16.89
C LYS A 89 -1.27 -4.80 16.81
N ASN A 90 -0.36 -5.72 17.13
CA ASN A 90 -0.71 -7.11 17.37
C ASN A 90 -1.21 -7.29 18.81
N VAL A 91 -2.28 -8.08 18.98
CA VAL A 91 -2.86 -8.47 20.25
C VAL A 91 -2.93 -9.99 20.28
N PRO A 92 -2.10 -10.66 21.11
CA PRO A 92 -2.21 -12.09 21.27
C PRO A 92 -3.56 -12.42 21.92
N LEU A 93 -4.25 -13.43 21.39
CA LEU A 93 -5.44 -14.00 21.99
C LEU A 93 -5.05 -15.34 22.66
N HIS A 94 -6.04 -16.17 22.97
CA HIS A 94 -5.82 -17.44 23.66
C HIS A 94 -5.18 -18.50 22.74
N GLY A 95 -4.17 -19.21 23.24
CA GLY A 95 -3.44 -20.21 22.47
C GLY A 95 -2.72 -19.61 21.27
N ASP A 96 -2.84 -20.25 20.11
CA ASP A 96 -2.24 -19.79 18.84
C ASP A 96 -3.07 -18.71 18.13
N LEU A 97 -4.20 -18.32 18.70
CA LEU A 97 -5.04 -17.29 18.12
C LEU A 97 -4.41 -15.91 18.33
N GLY A 98 -4.33 -15.12 17.27
CA GLY A 98 -3.86 -13.74 17.31
C GLY A 98 -4.84 -12.81 16.61
N MET A 99 -4.88 -11.57 17.06
CA MET A 99 -5.59 -10.47 16.40
C MET A 99 -4.62 -9.32 16.14
N TYR A 100 -4.96 -8.45 15.20
CA TYR A 100 -4.29 -7.17 15.08
C TYR A 100 -5.29 -6.06 14.76
N PHE A 101 -4.96 -4.86 15.23
CA PHE A 101 -5.63 -3.62 14.84
C PHE A 101 -4.72 -2.88 13.87
N ARG A 102 -5.31 -2.28 12.84
CA ARG A 102 -4.61 -1.46 11.86
C ARG A 102 -5.36 -0.16 11.64
N GLY A 103 -4.68 0.95 11.89
CA GLY A 103 -5.15 2.28 11.54
C GLY A 103 -4.40 2.77 10.31
N LEU A 104 -5.10 3.47 9.43
CA LEU A 104 -4.53 4.11 8.25
C LEU A 104 -5.06 5.54 8.22
N VAL A 105 -4.18 6.49 7.93
CA VAL A 105 -4.57 7.85 7.58
C VAL A 105 -3.75 8.28 6.37
N GLY A 106 -4.36 8.96 5.42
CA GLY A 106 -3.69 9.34 4.20
C GLY A 106 -4.35 10.47 3.44
N HIS A 107 -3.68 10.84 2.38
CA HIS A 107 -4.12 11.84 1.41
C HIS A 107 -3.92 11.28 0.01
N ALA A 108 -4.92 11.51 -0.85
CA ALA A 108 -4.91 11.14 -2.24
C ALA A 108 -5.16 12.38 -3.12
N GLN A 109 -4.45 12.48 -4.23
CA GLN A 109 -4.57 13.59 -5.18
C GLN A 109 -4.41 13.12 -6.64
N SER A 110 -5.39 13.46 -7.46
CA SER A 110 -5.35 13.40 -8.93
C SER A 110 -5.60 14.78 -9.54
N ASP A 111 -5.72 14.86 -10.86
CA ASP A 111 -6.04 16.10 -11.56
C ASP A 111 -7.47 16.60 -11.27
N SER A 112 -8.40 15.68 -10.98
CA SER A 112 -9.82 15.99 -10.78
C SER A 112 -10.29 15.85 -9.34
N GLU A 113 -9.56 15.12 -8.50
CA GLU A 113 -10.02 14.75 -7.15
C GLU A 113 -8.91 14.90 -6.10
N LYS A 114 -9.33 15.23 -4.88
CA LYS A 114 -8.47 15.24 -3.70
C LYS A 114 -9.27 14.86 -2.47
N TYR A 115 -8.74 13.96 -1.65
CA TYR A 115 -9.43 13.52 -0.43
C TYR A 115 -8.45 13.05 0.64
N PHE A 116 -8.94 13.06 1.88
CA PHE A 116 -8.28 12.45 3.04
C PHE A 116 -9.04 11.19 3.42
N TYR A 117 -8.34 10.20 3.92
CA TYR A 117 -8.90 8.91 4.36
C TYR A 117 -8.17 8.39 5.59
#